data_AF-X1TAI7-F1
#
_entry.id   AF-X1TAI7-F1
#
_cell.length_a   1.000
_cell.length_b   1.000
_cell.length_c   1.000
_cell.angle_alpha   90.00
_cell.angle_beta   90.00
_cell.angle_gamma   90.00
#
_symmetry.space_group_name_H-M   'P 1'
#
loop_
_entity.id
_entity.type
_entity.pdbx_description
1 polymer ?
#
loop_
_entity_poly.entity_id
_entity_poly.type
_entity_poly.pdbx_seq_one_letter_code
_entity_poly.pdbx_strand_id
1 'polypeptide(L)'
;LAEIEQHLAKKDFAVIEQEALHEVDSQLAKLGYDSQQHEQVRHRLTELGQYETAKRRLEEADRLVSQEKEAASRAEQAAQELRHSLEVDNQKRQDLTMELSLLPQLISDLAQAEAEHQALVAQQKQAQEITWSVKAKLQRCSELEIKKKEKERLLGQASKQEKVYRDLAQAFGKKGIQALLIEMALPEIETEANKLLGRMTDNRMQVKIETQRETKKGNLLETLDINISDELGTRNYEMFSGGEAFRINFAIRIALSKLLARRAGAPLPTLIIDEGFGTQDSFGI
;
A
#
# COMPACT_ATOMS: atom_id res chain seq x y z
N LEU A 1 -73.53 111.61 104.77
CA LEU A 1 -72.26 110.84 104.87
C LEU A 1 -72.37 109.70 105.87
N ALA A 2 -72.89 109.92 107.09
CA ALA A 2 -73.11 108.85 108.08
C ALA A 2 -74.12 107.75 107.65
N GLU A 3 -75.15 108.06 106.85
CA GLU A 3 -76.11 107.05 106.35
C GLU A 3 -75.53 106.08 105.31
N ILE A 4 -74.59 106.54 104.46
CA ILE A 4 -74.00 105.71 103.41
C ILE A 4 -72.97 104.73 103.99
N GLU A 5 -72.23 105.13 105.02
CA GLU A 5 -71.32 104.24 105.77
C GLU A 5 -72.09 103.13 106.50
N GLN A 6 -73.31 103.40 106.97
CA GLN A 6 -74.15 102.37 107.59
C GLN A 6 -74.67 101.33 106.60
N HIS A 7 -75.04 101.75 105.38
CA HIS A 7 -75.46 100.83 104.32
C HIS A 7 -74.31 99.94 103.80
N LEU A 8 -73.09 100.47 103.72
CA LEU A 8 -71.89 99.68 103.38
C LEU A 8 -71.48 98.71 104.48
N ALA A 9 -71.58 99.11 105.76
CA ALA A 9 -71.25 98.25 106.90
C ALA A 9 -72.27 97.12 107.13
N LYS A 10 -73.56 97.37 106.86
CA LYS A 10 -74.63 96.38 106.91
C LYS A 10 -74.72 95.50 105.67
N LYS A 11 -73.95 95.81 104.62
CA LYS A 11 -73.95 95.10 103.33
C LYS A 11 -75.31 95.13 102.60
N ASP A 12 -76.13 96.14 102.87
CA ASP A 12 -77.44 96.36 102.22
C ASP A 12 -77.27 97.02 100.83
N PHE A 13 -76.45 96.41 99.96
CA PHE A 13 -76.25 96.79 98.56
C PHE A 13 -76.02 95.54 97.71
N ALA A 14 -76.53 95.53 96.47
CA ALA A 14 -76.36 94.42 95.51
C ALA A 14 -76.77 93.04 96.09
N VAL A 15 -78.01 92.96 96.59
CA VAL A 15 -78.54 91.78 97.31
C VAL A 15 -78.62 90.54 96.40
N ILE A 16 -78.93 90.72 95.12
CA ILE A 16 -79.05 89.63 94.13
C ILE A 16 -77.67 89.01 93.85
N GLU A 17 -76.64 89.85 93.75
CA GLU A 17 -75.26 89.43 93.50
C GLU A 17 -74.63 88.75 94.74
N GLN A 18 -75.04 89.13 95.96
CA GLN A 18 -74.60 88.46 97.19
C GLN A 18 -75.24 87.07 97.38
N GLU A 19 -76.51 86.88 97.02
CA GLU A 19 -77.12 85.54 97.01
C GLU A 19 -76.46 84.61 95.98
N ALA A 20 -76.18 85.11 94.77
CA ALA A 20 -75.44 84.36 93.76
C ALA A 20 -74.01 84.02 94.22
N LEU A 21 -73.33 84.95 94.90
CA LEU A 21 -72.02 84.68 95.51
C LEU A 21 -72.12 83.58 96.57
N HIS A 22 -73.16 83.61 97.41
CA HIS A 22 -73.34 82.61 98.46
C HIS A 22 -73.67 81.21 97.91
N GLU A 23 -74.41 81.14 96.80
CA GLU A 23 -74.69 79.88 96.11
C GLU A 23 -73.42 79.30 95.48
N VAL A 24 -72.57 80.14 94.86
CA VAL A 24 -71.27 79.72 94.31
C VAL A 24 -70.30 79.30 95.42
N ASP A 25 -70.25 80.03 96.53
CA ASP A 25 -69.42 79.66 97.69
C ASP A 25 -69.86 78.32 98.31
N SER A 26 -71.16 78.04 98.35
CA SER A 26 -71.71 76.76 98.79
C SER A 26 -71.35 75.61 97.84
N GLN A 27 -71.37 75.85 96.52
CA GLN A 27 -70.92 74.87 95.52
C GLN A 27 -69.40 74.62 95.60
N LEU A 28 -68.60 75.65 95.84
CA LEU A 28 -67.15 75.53 96.07
C LEU A 28 -66.83 74.75 97.35
N ALA A 29 -67.55 75.01 98.44
CA ALA A 29 -67.37 74.27 99.69
C ALA A 29 -67.75 72.78 99.55
N LYS A 30 -68.78 72.46 98.77
CA LYS A 30 -69.18 71.06 98.47
C LYS A 30 -68.16 70.29 97.64
N LEU A 31 -67.34 70.96 96.84
CA LEU A 31 -66.30 70.31 96.02
C LEU A 31 -65.11 69.78 96.84
N GLY A 32 -64.95 70.22 98.10
CA GLY A 32 -63.87 69.74 98.98
C GLY A 32 -62.47 69.99 98.42
N TYR A 33 -62.33 70.96 97.51
CA TYR A 33 -61.07 71.27 96.84
C TYR A 33 -60.12 72.01 97.79
N ASP A 34 -59.06 71.33 98.21
CA ASP A 34 -57.98 71.92 98.99
C ASP A 34 -56.88 72.42 98.04
N SER A 35 -56.86 73.74 97.85
CA SER A 35 -55.87 74.43 97.03
C SER A 35 -54.43 74.16 97.48
N GLN A 36 -54.17 74.08 98.79
CA GLN A 36 -52.81 73.86 99.30
C GLN A 36 -52.33 72.44 99.04
N GLN A 37 -53.18 71.43 99.22
CA GLN A 37 -52.81 70.04 98.91
C GLN A 37 -52.57 69.85 97.42
N HIS A 38 -53.40 70.43 96.56
CA HIS A 38 -53.21 70.36 95.12
C HIS A 38 -51.87 71.00 94.69
N GLU A 39 -51.53 72.15 95.27
CA GLU A 39 -50.28 72.86 94.95
C GLU A 39 -49.04 72.12 95.47
N GLN A 40 -49.12 71.50 96.65
CA GLN A 40 -48.06 70.62 97.19
C GLN A 40 -47.84 69.37 96.34
N VAL A 41 -48.92 68.69 95.92
CA VAL A 41 -48.84 67.52 95.04
C VAL A 41 -48.28 67.92 93.68
N ARG A 42 -48.66 69.08 93.15
CA ARG A 42 -48.14 69.62 91.90
C ARG A 42 -46.65 69.95 91.99
N HIS A 43 -46.19 70.60 93.06
CA HIS A 43 -44.76 70.84 93.29
C HIS A 43 -43.97 69.54 93.36
N ARG A 44 -44.48 68.54 94.09
CA ARG A 44 -43.82 67.23 94.22
C ARG A 44 -43.79 66.44 92.92
N LEU A 45 -44.84 66.53 92.09
CA LEU A 45 -44.84 66.00 90.72
C LEU A 45 -43.78 66.68 89.83
N THR A 46 -43.61 67.99 89.99
CA THR A 46 -42.62 68.76 89.22
C THR A 46 -41.18 68.41 89.64
N GLU A 47 -40.92 68.29 90.95
CA GLU A 47 -39.63 67.83 91.48
C GLU A 47 -39.31 66.38 91.12
N LEU A 48 -40.33 65.51 91.02
CA LEU A 48 -40.15 64.10 90.66
C LEU A 48 -40.09 63.87 89.13
N GLY A 49 -40.58 64.80 88.31
CA GLY A 49 -40.58 64.69 86.85
C GLY A 49 -39.17 64.54 86.22
N GLN A 50 -38.14 65.09 86.87
CA GLN A 50 -36.74 64.91 86.43
C GLN A 50 -36.28 63.43 86.52
N TYR A 51 -36.77 62.68 87.51
CA TYR A 51 -36.42 61.27 87.68
C TYR A 51 -37.17 60.36 86.68
N GLU A 52 -38.33 60.79 86.18
CA GLU A 52 -39.04 60.07 85.13
C GLU A 52 -38.23 60.05 83.82
N THR A 53 -37.64 61.19 83.45
CA THR A 53 -36.77 61.25 82.26
C THR A 53 -35.46 60.47 82.44
N ALA A 54 -34.85 60.53 83.63
CA ALA A 54 -33.66 59.74 83.96
C ALA A 54 -33.95 58.22 83.94
N LYS A 55 -35.10 57.79 84.49
CA LYS A 55 -35.54 56.40 84.47
C LYS A 55 -35.79 55.90 83.03
N ARG A 56 -36.46 56.68 82.19
CA ARG A 56 -36.67 56.31 80.77
C ARG A 56 -35.34 56.18 80.02
N ARG A 57 -34.38 57.09 80.24
CA ARG A 57 -33.03 57.00 79.65
C ARG A 57 -32.27 55.76 80.13
N LEU A 58 -32.40 55.39 81.40
CA LEU A 58 -31.78 54.18 81.93
C LEU A 58 -32.40 52.92 81.32
N GLU A 59 -33.74 52.84 81.25
CA GLU A 59 -34.46 51.72 80.62
C GLU A 59 -34.12 51.58 79.13
N GLU A 60 -33.95 52.70 78.42
CA GLU A 60 -33.52 52.73 77.03
C GLU A 60 -32.06 52.28 76.89
N ALA A 61 -31.16 52.76 77.75
CA ALA A 61 -29.76 52.33 77.78
C ALA A 61 -29.61 50.83 78.10
N ASP A 62 -30.36 50.30 79.06
CA ASP A 62 -30.34 48.86 79.39
C ASP A 62 -30.86 48.00 78.23
N ARG A 63 -31.90 48.46 77.52
CA ARG A 63 -32.38 47.80 76.30
C ARG A 63 -31.32 47.82 75.20
N LEU A 64 -30.70 48.97 74.95
CA LEU A 64 -29.65 49.12 73.94
C LEU A 64 -28.42 48.26 74.27
N VAL A 65 -27.94 48.28 75.52
CA VAL A 65 -26.81 47.44 75.96
C VAL A 65 -27.10 45.95 75.78
N SER A 66 -28.34 45.53 76.06
CA SER A 66 -28.75 44.13 75.86
C SER A 66 -28.75 43.78 74.36
N GLN A 67 -29.30 44.65 73.50
CA GLN A 67 -29.31 44.47 72.05
C GLN A 67 -27.89 44.44 71.45
N GLU A 68 -27.01 45.35 71.88
CA GLU A 68 -25.62 45.42 71.43
C GLU A 68 -24.82 44.20 71.88
N LYS A 69 -25.03 43.69 73.11
CA LYS A 69 -24.41 42.44 73.57
C LYS A 69 -24.83 41.24 72.72
N GLU A 70 -26.12 41.14 72.40
CA GLU A 70 -26.60 40.08 71.51
C GLU A 70 -26.04 40.24 70.09
N ALA A 71 -25.97 41.47 69.57
CA ALA A 71 -25.40 41.74 68.25
C ALA A 71 -23.91 41.38 68.19
N ALA A 72 -23.14 41.75 69.22
CA ALA A 72 -21.74 41.38 69.36
C ALA A 72 -21.55 39.86 69.44
N SER A 73 -22.37 39.16 70.26
CA SER A 73 -22.31 37.70 70.35
C SER A 73 -22.63 37.02 69.01
N ARG A 74 -23.63 37.51 68.27
CA ARG A 74 -23.95 36.98 66.92
C ARG A 74 -22.82 37.25 65.93
N ALA A 75 -22.23 38.44 65.96
CA ALA A 75 -21.11 38.79 65.09
C ALA A 75 -19.86 37.95 65.40
N GLU A 76 -19.61 37.64 66.67
CA GLU A 76 -18.48 36.81 67.09
C GLU A 76 -18.66 35.34 66.69
N GLN A 77 -19.89 34.80 66.81
CA GLN A 77 -20.23 33.47 66.27
C GLN A 77 -20.04 33.41 64.76
N ALA A 78 -20.57 34.38 64.02
CA ALA A 78 -20.41 34.45 62.56
C ALA A 78 -18.93 34.56 62.16
N ALA A 79 -18.13 35.33 62.91
CA ALA A 79 -16.70 35.46 62.68
C ALA A 79 -15.94 34.14 62.94
N GLN A 80 -16.33 33.37 63.96
CA GLN A 80 -15.77 32.04 64.22
C GLN A 80 -16.11 31.04 63.10
N GLU A 81 -17.36 31.01 62.66
CA GLU A 81 -17.79 30.16 61.53
C GLU A 81 -17.04 30.50 60.25
N LEU A 82 -16.91 31.79 59.92
CA LEU A 82 -16.15 32.26 58.77
C LEU A 82 -14.67 31.88 58.84
N ARG A 83 -14.04 32.02 60.01
CA ARG A 83 -12.64 31.60 60.21
C ARG A 83 -12.47 30.11 60.00
N HIS A 84 -13.38 29.30 60.53
CA HIS A 84 -13.33 27.85 60.36
C HIS A 84 -13.50 27.46 58.88
N SER A 85 -14.46 28.07 58.18
CA SER A 85 -14.64 27.84 56.73
C SER A 85 -13.39 28.22 55.94
N LEU A 86 -12.77 29.36 56.26
CA LEU A 86 -11.56 29.83 55.59
C LEU A 86 -10.37 28.88 55.79
N GLU A 87 -10.26 28.27 56.96
CA GLU A 87 -9.20 27.30 57.28
C GLU A 87 -9.39 25.99 56.50
N VAL A 88 -10.63 25.48 56.44
CA VAL A 88 -11.00 24.31 55.62
C VAL A 88 -10.73 24.57 54.13
N ASP A 89 -11.12 25.74 53.62
CA ASP A 89 -10.91 26.08 52.21
C ASP A 89 -9.43 26.29 51.88
N ASN A 90 -8.63 26.83 52.81
CA ASN A 90 -7.19 26.92 52.65
C ASN A 90 -6.52 25.55 52.61
N GLN A 91 -6.97 24.60 53.45
CA GLN A 91 -6.44 23.23 53.41
C GLN A 91 -6.76 22.56 52.08
N LYS A 92 -8.02 22.63 51.61
CA LYS A 92 -8.41 22.11 50.29
C LYS A 92 -7.59 22.74 49.17
N ARG A 93 -7.32 24.05 49.25
CA ARG A 93 -6.49 24.75 48.27
C ARG A 93 -5.05 24.23 48.26
N GLN A 94 -4.47 23.96 49.43
CA GLN A 94 -3.13 23.37 49.52
C GLN A 94 -3.08 21.97 48.92
N ASP A 95 -4.06 21.12 49.27
CA ASP A 95 -4.14 19.75 48.76
C ASP A 95 -4.27 19.73 47.23
N LEU A 96 -5.18 20.55 46.67
CA LEU A 96 -5.34 20.71 45.23
C LEU A 96 -4.09 21.28 44.57
N THR A 97 -3.37 22.20 45.22
CA THR A 97 -2.13 22.77 44.67
C THR A 97 -1.04 21.69 44.57
N MET A 98 -0.96 20.80 45.56
CA MET A 98 -0.02 19.67 45.51
C MET A 98 -0.39 18.69 44.40
N GLU A 99 -1.66 18.33 44.25
CA GLU A 99 -2.11 17.46 43.15
C GLU A 99 -1.83 18.09 41.77
N LEU A 100 -2.13 19.38 41.61
CA LEU A 100 -1.88 20.12 40.37
C LEU A 100 -0.38 20.25 40.05
N SER A 101 0.50 20.20 41.05
CA SER A 101 1.95 20.26 40.82
C SER A 101 2.52 19.05 40.09
N LEU A 102 1.79 17.92 40.08
CA LEU A 102 2.18 16.68 39.39
C LEU A 102 1.74 16.65 37.92
N LEU A 103 0.75 17.47 37.52
CA LEU A 103 0.23 17.51 36.15
C LEU A 103 1.30 17.81 35.09
N PRO A 104 2.22 18.78 35.28
CA PRO A 104 3.27 19.05 34.30
C PRO A 104 4.14 17.84 34.00
N GLN A 105 4.46 17.04 35.03
CA GLN A 105 5.25 15.81 34.85
C GLN A 105 4.45 14.76 34.08
N LEU A 106 3.18 14.53 34.46
CA LEU A 106 2.30 13.59 33.75
C LEU A 106 2.11 13.95 32.27
N ILE A 107 1.98 15.25 31.96
CA ILE A 107 1.87 15.73 30.58
C ILE A 107 3.18 15.48 29.83
N SER A 108 4.33 15.70 30.47
CA SER A 108 5.65 15.42 29.88
C SER A 108 5.84 13.92 29.61
N ASP A 109 5.50 13.07 30.59
CA ASP A 109 5.63 11.62 30.48
C ASP A 109 4.72 11.07 29.38
N LEU A 110 3.48 11.58 29.28
CA LEU A 110 2.55 11.24 28.21
C LEU A 110 3.10 11.64 26.84
N ALA A 111 3.60 12.88 26.71
CA ALA A 111 4.17 13.36 25.45
C ALA A 111 5.39 12.53 25.02
N GLN A 112 6.23 12.12 25.97
CA GLN A 112 7.36 11.24 25.70
C GLN A 112 6.90 9.85 25.24
N ALA A 113 5.95 9.24 25.96
CA ALA A 113 5.41 7.93 25.60
C ALA A 113 4.72 7.95 24.22
N GLU A 114 4.00 9.02 23.88
CA GLU A 114 3.40 9.22 22.55
C GLU A 114 4.47 9.33 21.46
N ALA A 115 5.55 10.08 21.70
CA ALA A 115 6.65 10.21 20.76
C ALA A 115 7.37 8.87 20.53
N GLU A 116 7.63 8.10 21.60
CA GLU A 116 8.22 6.76 21.52
C GLU A 116 7.32 5.79 20.75
N HIS A 117 6.00 5.81 21.03
CA HIS A 117 5.03 5.00 20.31
C HIS A 117 5.00 5.35 18.82
N GLN A 118 4.98 6.64 18.47
CA GLN A 118 5.02 7.08 17.07
C GLN A 118 6.30 6.62 16.35
N ALA A 119 7.46 6.69 17.03
CA ALA A 119 8.72 6.21 16.50
C ALA A 119 8.70 4.68 16.25
N LEU A 120 8.17 3.90 17.19
CA LEU A 120 8.03 2.45 17.04
C LEU A 120 7.08 2.07 15.92
N VAL A 121 5.95 2.77 15.76
CA VAL A 121 5.01 2.55 14.66
C VAL A 121 5.68 2.86 13.31
N ALA A 122 6.50 3.91 13.21
CA ALA A 122 7.23 4.22 12.00
C ALA A 122 8.25 3.12 11.65
N GLN A 123 9.01 2.63 12.64
CA GLN A 123 9.95 1.52 12.46
C GLN A 123 9.24 0.22 12.04
N GLN A 124 8.09 -0.08 12.66
CA GLN A 124 7.28 -1.24 12.30
C GLN A 124 6.82 -1.19 10.84
N LYS A 125 6.31 -0.03 10.39
CA LYS A 125 5.89 0.16 8.99
C LYS A 125 7.05 -0.06 8.02
N GLN A 126 8.21 0.54 8.29
CA GLN A 126 9.40 0.36 7.46
C GLN A 126 9.86 -1.10 7.40
N ALA A 127 9.89 -1.80 8.54
CA ALA A 127 10.24 -3.21 8.60
C ALA A 127 9.24 -4.10 7.83
N GLN A 128 7.95 -3.79 7.91
CA GLN A 128 6.92 -4.47 7.13
C GLN A 128 7.12 -4.25 5.64
N GLU A 129 7.32 -3.02 5.17
CA GLU A 129 7.58 -2.72 3.75
C GLU A 129 8.77 -3.49 3.19
N ILE A 130 9.88 -3.54 3.94
CA ILE A 130 11.07 -4.32 3.57
C ILE A 130 10.70 -5.81 3.46
N THR A 131 9.99 -6.35 4.45
CA THR A 131 9.58 -7.76 4.48
C THR A 131 8.69 -8.11 3.28
N TRP A 132 7.72 -7.26 2.96
CA TRP A 132 6.86 -7.41 1.78
C TRP A 132 7.66 -7.38 0.48
N SER A 133 8.58 -6.42 0.34
CA SER A 133 9.46 -6.30 -0.82
C SER A 133 10.34 -7.53 -1.03
N VAL A 134 10.95 -8.03 0.05
CA VAL A 134 11.79 -9.25 0.01
C VAL A 134 10.94 -10.48 -0.33
N LYS A 135 9.75 -10.63 0.25
CA LYS A 135 8.84 -11.74 -0.04
C LYS A 135 8.41 -11.76 -1.51
N ALA A 136 8.08 -10.59 -2.07
CA ALA A 136 7.73 -10.46 -3.48
C ALA A 136 8.91 -10.83 -4.41
N LYS A 137 10.13 -10.38 -4.08
CA LYS A 137 11.35 -10.75 -4.83
C LYS A 137 11.62 -12.26 -4.77
N LEU A 138 11.43 -12.88 -3.60
CA LEU A 138 11.62 -14.32 -3.42
C LEU A 138 10.63 -15.13 -4.26
N GLN A 139 9.35 -14.74 -4.24
CA GLN A 139 8.31 -15.37 -5.08
C GLN A 139 8.67 -15.26 -6.56
N ARG A 140 9.08 -14.07 -7.03
CA ARG A 140 9.53 -13.88 -8.43
C ARG A 140 10.73 -14.76 -8.78
N CYS A 141 11.69 -14.93 -7.86
CA CYS A 141 12.83 -15.82 -8.10
C CYS A 141 12.38 -17.28 -8.24
N SER A 142 11.45 -17.74 -7.41
CA SER A 142 10.90 -19.11 -7.51
C SER A 142 10.18 -19.36 -8.84
N GLU A 143 9.40 -18.39 -9.33
CA GLU A 143 8.73 -18.48 -10.63
C GLU A 143 9.74 -18.52 -11.80
N LEU A 144 10.81 -17.71 -11.70
CA LEU A 144 11.88 -17.71 -12.70
C LEU A 144 12.66 -19.02 -12.72
N GLU A 145 12.85 -19.66 -11.57
CA GLU A 145 13.52 -20.97 -11.49
C GLU A 145 12.72 -22.06 -12.21
N ILE A 146 11.39 -22.08 -12.03
CA ILE A 146 10.50 -23.01 -12.74
C ILE A 146 10.57 -22.76 -14.25
N LYS A 147 10.50 -21.49 -14.68
CA LYS A 147 10.60 -21.13 -16.10
C LYS A 147 11.97 -21.52 -16.69
N LYS A 148 13.05 -21.34 -15.93
CA LYS A 148 14.40 -21.73 -16.35
C LYS A 148 14.48 -23.23 -16.62
N LYS A 149 14.02 -24.07 -15.67
CA LYS A 149 14.02 -25.54 -15.83
C LYS A 149 13.23 -25.97 -17.06
N GLU A 150 12.07 -25.37 -17.31
CA GLU A 150 11.27 -25.69 -18.49
C GLU A 150 11.96 -25.27 -19.80
N LYS A 151 12.59 -24.09 -19.84
CA LYS A 151 13.35 -23.63 -21.02
C LYS A 151 14.58 -24.49 -21.29
N GLU A 152 15.31 -24.91 -20.25
CA GLU A 152 16.44 -25.83 -20.38
C GLU A 152 16.00 -27.19 -20.94
N ARG A 153 14.86 -27.71 -20.48
CA ARG A 153 14.27 -28.94 -21.01
C ARG A 153 13.93 -28.81 -22.49
N LEU A 154 13.26 -27.73 -22.89
CA LEU A 154 12.90 -27.46 -24.29
C LEU A 154 14.13 -27.27 -25.17
N LEU A 155 15.16 -26.55 -24.69
CA LEU A 155 16.41 -26.37 -25.40
C LEU A 155 17.12 -27.71 -25.63
N GLY A 156 17.16 -28.58 -24.62
CA GLY A 156 17.72 -29.92 -24.74
C GLY A 156 16.99 -30.79 -25.77
N GLN A 157 15.66 -30.69 -25.84
CA GLN A 157 14.86 -31.40 -26.85
C GLN A 157 15.12 -30.86 -28.27
N ALA A 158 15.12 -29.53 -28.43
CA ALA A 158 15.37 -28.88 -29.71
C ALA A 158 16.79 -29.19 -30.23
N SER A 159 17.81 -29.16 -29.36
CA SER A 159 19.19 -29.49 -29.73
C SER A 159 19.35 -30.94 -30.18
N LYS A 160 18.65 -31.89 -29.53
CA LYS A 160 18.64 -33.30 -29.99
C LYS A 160 18.01 -33.44 -31.37
N GLN A 161 16.87 -32.77 -31.60
CA GLN A 161 16.20 -32.80 -32.90
C GLN A 161 17.05 -32.16 -34.00
N GLU A 162 17.66 -31.02 -33.70
CA GLU A 162 18.56 -30.33 -34.61
C GLU A 162 19.73 -31.23 -35.04
N LYS A 163 20.35 -31.93 -34.09
CA LYS A 163 21.41 -32.90 -34.40
C LYS A 163 20.92 -34.02 -35.31
N VAL A 164 19.77 -34.63 -35.01
CA VAL A 164 19.19 -35.68 -35.86
C VAL A 164 18.92 -35.16 -37.26
N TYR A 165 18.31 -33.98 -37.41
CA TYR A 165 18.05 -33.42 -38.73
C TYR A 165 19.32 -33.05 -39.49
N ARG A 166 20.35 -32.59 -38.79
CA ARG A 166 21.67 -32.33 -39.40
C ARG A 166 22.30 -33.61 -39.92
N ASP A 167 22.29 -34.67 -39.13
CA ASP A 167 22.83 -35.98 -39.51
C ASP A 167 22.04 -36.56 -40.71
N LEU A 168 20.71 -36.45 -40.70
CA LEU A 168 19.86 -36.86 -41.83
C LEU A 168 20.12 -36.01 -43.07
N ALA A 169 20.25 -34.69 -42.95
CA ALA A 169 20.53 -33.82 -44.09
C ALA A 169 21.89 -34.15 -44.74
N GLN A 170 22.90 -34.48 -43.93
CA GLN A 170 24.18 -34.94 -44.44
C GLN A 170 24.05 -36.32 -45.10
N ALA A 171 23.36 -37.27 -44.47
CA ALA A 171 23.16 -38.62 -44.99
C ALA A 171 22.37 -38.63 -46.30
N PHE A 172 21.35 -37.79 -46.46
CA PHE A 172 20.57 -37.67 -47.71
C PHE A 172 21.17 -36.68 -48.72
N GLY A 173 22.25 -36.00 -48.37
CA GLY A 173 22.95 -35.06 -49.24
C GLY A 173 23.78 -35.75 -50.34
N LYS A 174 24.39 -34.94 -51.20
CA LYS A 174 25.16 -35.41 -52.37
C LYS A 174 26.30 -36.36 -52.03
N LYS A 175 26.93 -36.18 -50.86
CA LYS A 175 28.06 -36.99 -50.38
C LYS A 175 27.64 -38.17 -49.48
N GLY A 176 26.34 -38.34 -49.23
CA GLY A 176 25.82 -39.39 -48.37
C GLY A 176 25.34 -40.59 -49.18
N ILE A 177 24.10 -41.01 -48.93
CA ILE A 177 23.43 -42.13 -49.57
C ILE A 177 23.42 -41.99 -51.10
N GLN A 178 23.34 -40.77 -51.64
CA GLN A 178 23.39 -40.55 -53.09
C GLN A 178 24.73 -41.02 -53.70
N ALA A 179 25.86 -40.63 -53.11
CA ALA A 179 27.17 -41.08 -53.55
C ALA A 179 27.32 -42.59 -53.38
N LEU A 180 26.91 -43.13 -52.24
CA LEU A 180 26.95 -44.58 -51.98
C LEU A 180 26.12 -45.37 -53.02
N LEU A 181 24.92 -44.90 -53.37
CA LEU A 181 24.08 -45.55 -54.38
C LEU A 181 24.71 -45.52 -55.78
N ILE A 182 25.43 -44.45 -56.12
CA ILE A 182 26.19 -44.32 -57.37
C ILE A 182 27.36 -45.31 -57.34
N GLU A 183 28.20 -45.29 -56.30
CA GLU A 183 29.34 -46.20 -56.13
C GLU A 183 28.92 -47.68 -56.22
N MET A 184 27.80 -48.05 -55.60
CA MET A 184 27.27 -49.41 -55.69
C MET A 184 26.75 -49.79 -57.07
N ALA A 185 26.34 -48.82 -57.89
CA ALA A 185 25.79 -49.06 -59.24
C ALA A 185 26.86 -49.18 -60.32
N LEU A 186 27.99 -48.47 -60.17
CA LEU A 186 29.01 -48.34 -61.21
C LEU A 186 29.62 -49.66 -61.68
N PRO A 187 30.01 -50.61 -60.81
CA PRO A 187 30.59 -51.88 -61.26
C PRO A 187 29.66 -52.70 -62.17
N GLU A 188 28.35 -52.65 -61.92
CA GLU A 188 27.36 -53.32 -62.77
C GLU A 188 27.24 -52.63 -64.13
N ILE A 189 27.25 -51.29 -64.16
CA ILE A 189 27.24 -50.50 -65.39
C ILE A 189 28.48 -50.79 -66.22
N GLU A 190 29.67 -50.76 -65.61
CA GLU A 190 30.93 -51.09 -66.28
C GLU A 190 30.90 -52.50 -66.87
N THR A 191 30.45 -53.48 -66.10
CA THR A 191 30.39 -54.88 -66.53
C THR A 191 29.46 -55.05 -67.75
N GLU A 192 28.25 -54.50 -67.70
CA GLU A 192 27.30 -54.60 -68.81
C GLU A 192 27.74 -53.76 -70.03
N ALA A 193 28.37 -52.61 -69.81
CA ALA A 193 28.91 -51.77 -70.89
C ALA A 193 30.05 -52.49 -71.59
N ASN A 194 31.03 -53.03 -70.84
CA ASN A 194 32.17 -53.75 -71.40
C ASN A 194 31.77 -55.03 -72.12
N LYS A 195 30.74 -55.73 -71.64
CA LYS A 195 30.18 -56.90 -72.33
C LYS A 195 29.64 -56.56 -73.72
N LEU A 196 29.00 -55.39 -73.88
CA LEU A 196 28.48 -54.95 -75.18
C LEU A 196 29.58 -54.32 -76.04
N LEU A 197 30.40 -53.44 -75.47
CA LEU A 197 31.49 -52.78 -76.17
C LEU A 197 32.52 -53.78 -76.71
N GLY A 198 32.87 -54.79 -75.91
CA GLY A 198 33.78 -55.85 -76.34
C GLY A 198 33.25 -56.63 -77.55
N ARG A 199 31.93 -56.82 -77.67
CA ARG A 199 31.31 -57.45 -78.86
C ARG A 199 31.33 -56.56 -80.09
N MET A 200 31.27 -55.24 -79.92
CA MET A 200 31.27 -54.27 -81.02
C MET A 200 32.68 -53.91 -81.51
N THR A 201 33.71 -54.22 -80.71
CA THR A 201 35.10 -53.78 -80.95
C THR A 201 36.08 -54.94 -81.00
N ASP A 202 35.61 -56.19 -80.97
CA ASP A 202 36.45 -57.39 -80.83
C ASP A 202 37.39 -57.33 -79.62
N ASN A 203 36.85 -56.87 -78.48
CA ASN A 203 37.55 -56.65 -77.20
C ASN A 203 38.72 -55.65 -77.25
N ARG A 204 38.79 -54.81 -78.28
CA ARG A 204 39.83 -53.77 -78.39
C ARG A 204 39.61 -52.57 -77.48
N MET A 205 38.41 -52.40 -76.90
CA MET A 205 38.08 -51.26 -76.04
C MET A 205 37.40 -51.72 -74.75
N GLN A 206 37.77 -51.10 -73.62
CA GLN A 206 37.13 -51.28 -72.32
C GLN A 206 36.88 -49.93 -71.63
N VAL A 207 35.69 -49.75 -71.08
CA VAL A 207 35.26 -48.62 -70.27
C VAL A 207 35.59 -48.88 -68.80
N LYS A 208 36.13 -47.85 -68.14
CA LYS A 208 36.31 -47.75 -66.70
C LYS A 208 35.75 -46.42 -66.23
N ILE A 209 34.96 -46.43 -65.17
CA ILE A 209 34.32 -45.26 -64.57
C ILE A 209 34.95 -45.02 -63.20
N GLU A 210 35.61 -43.89 -63.05
CA GLU A 210 36.32 -43.52 -61.83
C GLU A 210 35.53 -42.43 -61.09
N THR A 211 35.21 -42.69 -59.81
CA THR A 211 34.47 -41.75 -58.96
C THR A 211 35.35 -40.69 -58.31
N GLN A 212 36.67 -40.85 -58.42
CA GLN A 212 37.64 -39.99 -57.76
C GLN A 212 38.78 -39.68 -58.70
N ARG A 213 39.15 -38.40 -58.77
CA ARG A 213 40.35 -37.95 -59.47
C ARG A 213 41.24 -37.16 -58.53
N GLU A 214 42.54 -37.44 -58.58
CA GLU A 214 43.52 -36.65 -57.85
C GLU A 214 43.75 -35.30 -58.56
N THR A 215 43.65 -34.21 -57.80
CA THR A 215 43.96 -32.87 -58.31
C THR A 215 45.47 -32.66 -58.36
N LYS A 216 45.93 -31.66 -59.14
CA LYS A 216 47.36 -31.24 -59.19
C LYS A 216 47.97 -30.88 -57.82
N LYS A 217 47.13 -30.73 -56.78
CA LYS A 217 47.52 -30.42 -55.40
C LYS A 217 47.48 -31.64 -54.46
N GLY A 218 47.22 -32.86 -54.97
CA GLY A 218 47.14 -34.09 -54.20
C GLY A 218 45.81 -34.33 -53.47
N ASN A 219 44.82 -33.45 -53.64
CA ASN A 219 43.49 -33.66 -53.06
C ASN A 219 42.64 -34.54 -53.99
N LEU A 220 41.95 -35.53 -53.43
CA LEU A 220 40.93 -36.31 -54.13
C LEU A 220 39.67 -35.48 -54.36
N LEU A 221 39.22 -35.42 -55.61
CA LEU A 221 38.01 -34.75 -56.02
C LEU A 221 36.99 -35.79 -56.48
N GLU A 222 35.83 -35.79 -55.84
CA GLU A 222 34.67 -36.59 -56.24
C GLU A 222 34.21 -36.15 -57.64
N THR A 223 34.27 -37.07 -58.60
CA THR A 223 33.91 -36.86 -60.01
C THR A 223 33.22 -38.12 -60.55
N LEU A 224 32.86 -38.11 -61.83
CA LEU A 224 32.48 -39.31 -62.55
C LEU A 224 33.19 -39.24 -63.89
N ASP A 225 34.46 -39.65 -63.88
CA ASP A 225 35.33 -39.61 -65.05
C ASP A 225 35.24 -40.96 -65.78
N ILE A 226 35.06 -40.92 -67.10
CA ILE A 226 34.96 -42.11 -67.94
C ILE A 226 36.26 -42.24 -68.73
N ASN A 227 37.00 -43.31 -68.43
CA ASN A 227 38.27 -43.65 -69.06
C ASN A 227 38.09 -44.88 -69.94
N ILE A 228 38.75 -44.87 -71.09
CA ILE A 228 38.68 -45.97 -72.05
C ILE A 228 40.08 -46.51 -72.26
N SER A 229 40.24 -47.81 -72.04
CA SER A 229 41.46 -48.56 -72.35
C SER A 229 41.32 -49.17 -73.76
N ASP A 230 42.25 -48.84 -74.64
CA ASP A 230 42.41 -49.41 -75.98
C ASP A 230 43.83 -49.95 -76.20
N GLU A 231 44.15 -50.38 -77.42
CA GLU A 231 45.48 -50.90 -77.79
C GLU A 231 46.63 -49.87 -77.62
N LEU A 232 46.32 -48.57 -77.63
CA LEU A 232 47.27 -47.47 -77.49
C LEU A 232 47.44 -47.00 -76.04
N GLY A 233 46.58 -47.47 -75.12
CA GLY A 233 46.64 -47.18 -73.70
C GLY A 233 45.30 -46.74 -73.12
N THR A 234 45.33 -46.09 -71.96
CA THR A 234 44.12 -45.55 -71.32
C THR A 234 44.06 -44.05 -71.51
N ARG A 235 42.96 -43.56 -72.10
CA ARG A 235 42.72 -42.14 -72.34
C ARG A 235 41.29 -41.76 -71.99
N ASN A 236 41.06 -40.48 -71.72
CA ASN A 236 39.74 -39.96 -71.38
C ASN A 236 38.78 -40.12 -72.57
N TYR A 237 37.50 -40.31 -72.28
CA TYR A 237 36.42 -40.41 -73.27
C TYR A 237 36.44 -39.28 -74.32
N GLU A 238 36.79 -38.05 -73.95
CA GLU A 238 36.79 -36.90 -74.87
C GLU A 238 37.84 -37.01 -76.00
N MET A 239 38.79 -37.94 -75.91
CA MET A 239 39.88 -38.13 -76.88
C MET A 239 39.55 -39.12 -78.02
N PHE A 240 38.33 -39.67 -78.06
CA PHE A 240 37.90 -40.65 -79.07
C PHE A 240 37.17 -39.99 -80.24
N SER A 241 37.31 -40.59 -81.43
CA SER A 241 36.66 -40.12 -82.65
C SER A 241 35.14 -40.27 -82.60
N GLY A 242 34.41 -39.60 -83.51
CA GLY A 242 32.94 -39.64 -83.52
C GLY A 242 32.34 -41.05 -83.62
N GLY A 243 32.98 -41.94 -84.40
CA GLY A 243 32.54 -43.33 -84.55
C GLY A 243 32.81 -44.18 -83.30
N GLU A 244 33.99 -44.03 -82.70
CA GLU A 244 34.37 -44.72 -81.45
C GLU A 244 33.53 -44.25 -80.26
N ALA A 245 33.35 -42.93 -80.13
CA ALA A 245 32.52 -42.32 -79.10
C ALA A 245 31.06 -42.79 -79.23
N PHE A 246 30.54 -43.00 -80.43
CA PHE A 246 29.21 -43.58 -80.62
C PHE A 246 29.11 -44.99 -80.02
N ARG A 247 30.06 -45.88 -80.29
CA ARG A 247 30.07 -47.25 -79.73
C ARG A 247 30.18 -47.24 -78.20
N ILE A 248 31.05 -46.39 -77.64
CA ILE A 248 31.19 -46.20 -76.20
C ILE A 248 29.87 -45.72 -75.58
N ASN A 249 29.27 -44.66 -76.15
CA ASN A 249 28.01 -44.09 -75.66
C ASN A 249 26.87 -45.11 -75.75
N PHE A 250 26.80 -45.86 -76.83
CA PHE A 250 25.81 -46.89 -77.02
C PHE A 250 25.93 -47.98 -75.95
N ALA A 251 27.14 -48.48 -75.71
CA ALA A 251 27.40 -49.47 -74.69
C ALA A 251 27.00 -49.00 -73.28
N ILE A 252 27.38 -47.78 -72.90
CA ILE A 252 27.05 -47.19 -71.59
C ILE A 252 25.54 -46.98 -71.44
N ARG A 253 24.85 -46.44 -72.47
CA ARG A 253 23.40 -46.21 -72.42
C ARG A 253 22.63 -47.52 -72.27
N ILE A 254 23.01 -48.58 -73.00
CA ILE A 254 22.37 -49.90 -72.85
C ILE A 254 22.64 -50.49 -71.47
N ALA A 255 23.85 -50.34 -70.92
CA ALA A 255 24.16 -50.78 -69.57
C ALA A 255 23.28 -50.08 -68.52
N LEU A 256 23.11 -48.75 -68.65
CA LEU A 256 22.20 -47.97 -67.80
C LEU A 256 20.74 -48.42 -67.95
N SER A 257 20.24 -48.60 -69.18
CA SER A 257 18.87 -49.09 -69.42
C SER A 257 18.65 -50.48 -68.80
N LYS A 258 19.62 -51.40 -68.91
CA LYS A 258 19.55 -52.72 -68.28
C LYS A 258 19.55 -52.65 -66.76
N LEU A 259 20.39 -51.80 -66.17
CA LEU A 259 20.40 -51.58 -64.73
C LEU A 259 19.03 -51.06 -64.25
N LEU A 260 18.45 -50.09 -64.96
CA LEU A 260 17.13 -49.55 -64.66
C LEU A 260 16.02 -50.60 -64.80
N ALA A 261 16.04 -51.41 -65.86
CA ALA A 261 15.11 -52.53 -66.05
C ALA A 261 15.15 -53.53 -64.88
N ARG A 262 16.37 -53.95 -64.48
CA ARG A 262 16.58 -54.89 -63.38
C ARG A 262 16.06 -54.32 -62.06
N ARG A 263 16.39 -53.06 -61.75
CA ARG A 263 15.94 -52.40 -60.51
C ARG A 263 14.43 -52.16 -60.50
N ALA A 264 13.81 -51.89 -61.64
CA ALA A 264 12.37 -51.73 -61.77
C ALA A 264 11.60 -53.08 -61.78
N GLY A 265 12.30 -54.21 -61.88
CA GLY A 265 11.69 -55.54 -61.98
C GLY A 265 10.91 -55.79 -63.27
N ALA A 266 11.10 -54.95 -64.29
CA ALA A 266 10.38 -55.03 -65.56
C ALA A 266 11.37 -55.17 -66.73
N PRO A 267 11.13 -56.10 -67.68
CA PRO A 267 11.98 -56.20 -68.86
C PRO A 267 11.85 -54.93 -69.72
N LEU A 268 12.96 -54.49 -70.33
CA LEU A 268 13.00 -53.47 -71.38
C LEU A 268 13.20 -54.17 -72.74
N PRO A 269 12.12 -54.67 -73.40
CA PRO A 269 12.24 -55.46 -74.61
C PRO A 269 12.49 -54.61 -75.87
N THR A 270 12.19 -53.32 -75.82
CA THR A 270 12.22 -52.42 -76.99
C THR A 270 13.28 -51.34 -76.81
N LEU A 271 14.16 -51.22 -77.79
CA LEU A 271 15.15 -50.15 -77.91
C LEU A 271 14.77 -49.28 -79.12
N ILE A 272 14.64 -47.97 -78.90
CA ILE A 272 14.42 -46.98 -79.95
C ILE A 272 15.68 -46.12 -80.06
N ILE A 273 16.23 -46.02 -81.26
CA ILE A 273 17.42 -45.22 -81.56
C ILE A 273 17.00 -44.22 -82.64
N ASP A 274 17.14 -42.94 -82.35
CA ASP A 274 16.88 -41.86 -83.31
C ASP A 274 18.22 -41.22 -83.69
N GLU A 275 18.64 -41.44 -84.94
CA GLU A 275 19.94 -41.11 -85.53
C GLU A 275 21.19 -41.57 -84.74
N GLY A 276 22.18 -42.18 -85.44
CA GLY A 276 23.38 -42.64 -84.75
C GLY A 276 24.37 -43.45 -85.58
N PHE A 277 23.91 -44.05 -86.67
CA PHE A 277 24.78 -44.87 -87.54
C PHE A 277 25.41 -44.10 -88.70
N GLY A 278 25.06 -42.82 -88.91
CA GLY A 278 25.53 -42.01 -90.04
C GLY A 278 27.02 -41.63 -90.00
N THR A 279 27.68 -41.81 -88.84
CA THR A 279 29.10 -41.55 -88.64
C THR A 279 29.97 -42.81 -88.67
N GLN A 280 29.38 -43.98 -88.95
CA GLN A 280 30.06 -45.27 -89.03
C GLN A 280 30.43 -45.58 -90.49
N ASP A 281 31.58 -46.20 -90.72
CA ASP A 281 31.93 -46.69 -92.06
C ASP A 281 31.15 -47.96 -92.46
N SER A 282 31.34 -48.45 -93.69
CA SER A 282 30.68 -49.67 -94.20
C SER A 282 31.08 -50.96 -93.46
N PHE A 283 32.09 -50.90 -92.59
CA PHE A 283 32.55 -51.99 -91.72
C PHE A 283 32.07 -51.82 -90.27
N GLY A 284 31.37 -50.72 -89.94
CA GLY A 284 30.93 -50.41 -88.57
C GLY A 284 32.04 -49.93 -87.64
N ILE A 285 33.14 -49.42 -88.20
CA ILE A 285 34.32 -48.87 -87.49
C ILE A 285 34.26 -47.34 -87.47
#